data_AF-A0A1G5KZ45-F1
#
_entry.id   AF-A0A1G5KZ45-F1
#
_cell.length_a   1.000
_cell.length_b   1.000
_cell.length_c   1.000
_cell.angle_alpha   90.00
_cell.angle_beta   90.00
_cell.angle_gamma   90.00
#
_symmetry.space_group_name_H-M   'P 1'
#
loop_
_entity.id
_entity.type
_entity.pdbx_description
1 polymer ?
#
loop_
_entity_poly.entity_id
_entity_poly.type
_entity_poly.pdbx_seq_one_letter_code
_entity_poly.pdbx_strand_id
1 'polypeptide(L)'
;MDQFLQQVQQLLNNNGFIMLNENQKYPSICEYGGGWQEAIYLINTRKVFLTKLIEDKSTFISPKLYYAIRACQGLSKMKDNERYVYEFIQLNEPVDMKFIRLGLPIEVTELKKAMKTLQNKLMITAIGEAKSISNNWGVYLWGTSETWERESKGEYIFENPQEIIVEMLAEKISDNKLKAIIMGT
;
A
#
# COMPACT_ATOMS: atom_id res chain seq x y z
N MET A 1 -20.80 -5.50 8.70
CA MET A 1 -19.32 -5.54 8.77
C MET A 1 -18.79 -6.92 8.37
N ASP A 2 -19.23 -8.02 8.99
CA ASP A 2 -18.65 -9.34 8.74
C ASP A 2 -18.74 -9.84 7.29
N GLN A 3 -19.89 -9.67 6.63
CA GLN A 3 -20.07 -10.07 5.23
C GLN A 3 -19.18 -9.28 4.27
N PHE A 4 -19.05 -7.96 4.47
CA PHE A 4 -18.15 -7.10 3.70
C PHE A 4 -16.69 -7.55 3.86
N LEU A 5 -16.25 -7.81 5.09
CA LEU A 5 -14.87 -8.22 5.36
C LEU A 5 -14.56 -9.58 4.73
N GLN A 6 -15.50 -10.52 4.74
CA GLN A 6 -15.34 -11.80 4.06
C GLN A 6 -15.18 -11.63 2.55
N GLN A 7 -16.01 -10.78 1.92
CA GLN A 7 -15.93 -10.51 0.48
C GLN A 7 -14.60 -9.84 0.10
N VAL A 8 -14.20 -8.79 0.82
CA VAL A 8 -12.91 -8.12 0.56
C VAL A 8 -11.73 -9.05 0.79
N GLN A 9 -11.77 -9.88 1.82
CA GLN A 9 -10.69 -10.82 2.09
C GLN A 9 -10.61 -11.91 1.02
N GLN A 10 -11.75 -12.39 0.51
CA GLN A 10 -11.79 -13.31 -0.63
C GLN A 10 -11.23 -12.66 -1.91
N LEU A 11 -11.57 -11.40 -2.18
CA LEU A 11 -11.02 -10.65 -3.32
C LEU A 11 -9.52 -10.45 -3.20
N LEU A 12 -9.03 -10.07 -2.03
CA LEU A 12 -7.61 -9.92 -1.75
C LEU A 12 -6.84 -11.24 -1.92
N ASN A 13 -7.45 -12.37 -1.54
CA ASN A 13 -6.85 -13.68 -1.70
C ASN A 13 -6.81 -14.13 -3.17
N ASN A 14 -7.86 -13.84 -3.95
CA ASN A 14 -7.98 -14.26 -5.36
C ASN A 14 -7.23 -13.32 -6.32
N ASN A 15 -7.27 -12.02 -6.03
CA ASN A 15 -6.78 -10.98 -6.94
C ASN A 15 -5.46 -10.36 -6.49
N GLY A 16 -5.06 -10.57 -5.24
CA GLY A 16 -3.90 -9.94 -4.64
C GLY A 16 -4.10 -8.46 -4.27
N PHE A 17 -5.05 -7.75 -4.91
CA PHE A 17 -5.32 -6.34 -4.65
C PHE A 17 -6.79 -5.93 -4.83
N ILE A 18 -7.14 -4.76 -4.29
CA ILE A 18 -8.42 -4.09 -4.48
C ILE A 18 -8.23 -2.56 -4.52
N MET A 19 -9.02 -1.86 -5.33
CA MET A 19 -8.99 -0.40 -5.43
C MET A 19 -9.73 0.24 -4.26
N LEU A 20 -9.27 1.43 -3.84
CA LEU A 20 -9.98 2.23 -2.84
C LEU A 20 -11.18 2.99 -3.42
N ASN A 21 -11.11 3.37 -4.69
CA ASN A 21 -12.14 4.15 -5.37
C ASN A 21 -12.75 3.32 -6.51
N GLU A 22 -13.96 3.67 -6.94
CA GLU A 22 -14.60 3.10 -8.13
C GLU A 22 -13.65 3.06 -9.32
N ASN A 23 -13.65 1.93 -10.03
CA ASN A 23 -12.79 1.69 -11.17
C ASN A 23 -13.47 0.71 -12.11
N GLN A 24 -13.57 1.07 -13.40
CA GLN A 24 -14.23 0.22 -14.40
C GLN A 24 -13.46 -1.07 -14.72
N LYS A 25 -12.16 -1.11 -14.45
CA LYS A 25 -11.26 -2.20 -14.82
C LYS A 25 -10.98 -3.17 -13.66
N TYR A 26 -10.99 -2.67 -12.42
CA TYR A 26 -10.51 -3.41 -11.25
C TYR A 26 -11.52 -3.40 -10.12
N PRO A 27 -11.59 -4.50 -9.32
CA PRO A 27 -12.47 -4.56 -8.18
C PRO A 27 -12.17 -3.43 -7.21
N SER A 28 -13.21 -2.84 -6.64
CA SER A 28 -13.12 -1.73 -5.69
C SER A 28 -13.87 -2.06 -4.40
N ILE A 29 -13.39 -1.56 -3.26
CA ILE A 29 -14.13 -1.69 -1.98
C ILE A 29 -15.53 -1.08 -2.07
N CYS A 30 -15.73 -0.06 -2.91
CA CYS A 30 -17.01 0.62 -3.08
C CYS A 30 -18.08 -0.29 -3.71
N GLU A 31 -17.68 -1.21 -4.59
CA GLU A 31 -18.59 -2.16 -5.26
C GLU A 31 -19.24 -3.14 -4.27
N TYR A 32 -18.62 -3.31 -3.09
CA TYR A 32 -19.10 -4.19 -2.02
C TYR A 32 -19.69 -3.41 -0.84
N GLY A 33 -20.02 -2.13 -1.05
CA GLY A 33 -20.59 -1.25 -0.03
C GLY A 33 -19.59 -0.74 1.00
N GLY A 34 -18.29 -0.87 0.74
CA GLY A 34 -17.22 -0.30 1.58
C GLY A 34 -16.96 1.17 1.28
N GLY A 35 -16.67 1.94 2.33
CA GLY A 35 -16.25 3.32 2.23
C GLY A 35 -14.95 3.58 2.99
N TRP A 36 -14.79 4.82 3.45
CA TRP A 36 -13.60 5.25 4.18
C TRP A 36 -13.42 4.49 5.50
N GLN A 37 -14.49 4.26 6.26
CA GLN A 37 -14.41 3.57 7.56
C GLN A 37 -13.96 2.13 7.40
N GLU A 38 -14.46 1.43 6.38
CA GLU A 38 -14.02 0.07 6.05
C GLU A 38 -12.56 0.05 5.60
N ALA A 39 -12.13 1.03 4.80
CA ALA A 39 -10.73 1.17 4.39
C ALA A 39 -9.81 1.37 5.61
N ILE A 40 -10.20 2.26 6.53
CA ILE A 40 -9.47 2.50 7.78
C ILE A 40 -9.47 1.27 8.68
N TYR A 41 -10.57 0.52 8.76
CA TYR A 41 -10.61 -0.74 9.50
C TYR A 41 -9.59 -1.75 8.94
N LEU A 42 -9.53 -1.93 7.63
CA LEU A 42 -8.56 -2.83 6.98
C LEU A 42 -7.11 -2.38 7.25
N ILE A 43 -6.85 -1.07 7.21
CA ILE A 43 -5.56 -0.47 7.53
C ILE A 43 -5.20 -0.74 9.00
N ASN A 44 -6.06 -0.35 9.95
CA ASN A 44 -5.83 -0.46 11.40
C ASN A 44 -5.61 -1.91 11.84
N THR A 45 -6.26 -2.86 11.17
CA THR A 45 -6.13 -4.30 11.45
C THR A 45 -5.02 -4.98 10.65
N ARG A 46 -4.21 -4.21 9.90
CA ARG A 46 -3.09 -4.70 9.06
C ARG A 46 -3.50 -5.81 8.09
N LYS A 47 -4.77 -5.81 7.66
CA LYS A 47 -5.28 -6.75 6.66
C LYS A 47 -4.88 -6.39 5.23
N VAL A 48 -4.41 -5.16 5.04
CA VAL A 48 -3.99 -4.61 3.73
C VAL A 48 -2.73 -3.76 3.89
N PHE A 49 -1.99 -3.65 2.79
CA PHE A 49 -0.93 -2.66 2.62
C PHE A 49 -1.38 -1.65 1.55
N LEU A 50 -1.41 -0.36 1.90
CA LEU A 50 -1.69 0.71 0.93
C LEU A 50 -0.46 1.01 0.08
N THR A 51 -0.62 1.01 -1.24
CA THR A 51 0.41 1.38 -2.21
C THR A 51 -0.19 2.11 -3.41
N LYS A 52 0.69 2.59 -4.30
CA LYS A 52 0.36 3.08 -5.65
C LYS A 52 0.98 2.24 -6.76
N LEU A 53 1.46 1.05 -6.42
CA LEU A 53 2.20 0.22 -7.33
C LEU A 53 1.37 -0.20 -8.55
N ILE A 54 0.06 -0.40 -8.41
CA ILE A 54 -0.83 -0.80 -9.51
C ILE A 54 -1.38 0.44 -10.25
N GLU A 55 -0.98 0.62 -11.51
CA GLU A 55 -1.39 1.73 -12.38
C GLU A 55 -1.29 3.15 -11.76
N ASP A 56 -0.38 3.38 -10.82
CA ASP A 56 -0.25 4.65 -10.09
C ASP A 56 -1.50 5.09 -9.32
N LYS A 57 -2.41 4.15 -9.06
CA LYS A 57 -3.66 4.37 -8.31
C LYS A 57 -3.51 3.83 -6.90
N SER A 58 -4.15 4.51 -5.94
CA SER A 58 -4.22 4.02 -4.56
C SER A 58 -4.91 2.66 -4.52
N THR A 59 -4.16 1.66 -4.07
CA THR A 59 -4.58 0.26 -4.04
C THR A 59 -4.21 -0.37 -2.72
N PHE A 60 -5.07 -1.24 -2.24
CA PHE A 60 -4.78 -2.16 -1.16
C PHE A 60 -4.28 -3.46 -1.75
N ILE A 61 -3.12 -3.92 -1.32
CA ILE A 61 -2.62 -5.26 -1.63
C ILE A 61 -2.73 -6.16 -0.40
N SER A 62 -2.91 -7.45 -0.65
CA SER A 62 -2.96 -8.47 0.40
C SER A 62 -1.57 -8.67 1.01
N PRO A 63 -1.46 -9.12 2.28
CA PRO A 63 -0.19 -9.49 2.87
C PRO A 63 0.57 -10.52 2.02
N LYS A 64 -0.13 -11.54 1.48
CA LYS A 64 0.47 -12.55 0.59
C LYS A 64 1.16 -11.89 -0.63
N LEU A 65 0.48 -10.97 -1.32
CA LEU A 65 1.06 -10.27 -2.47
C LEU A 65 2.21 -9.35 -2.04
N TYR A 66 2.04 -8.62 -0.94
CA TYR A 66 3.06 -7.74 -0.38
C TYR A 66 4.39 -8.49 -0.15
N TYR A 67 4.36 -9.61 0.58
CA TYR A 67 5.57 -10.38 0.88
C TYR A 67 6.20 -11.00 -0.38
N ALA A 68 5.38 -11.41 -1.35
CA ALA A 68 5.90 -11.94 -2.61
C ALA A 68 6.67 -10.86 -3.40
N ILE A 69 6.13 -9.65 -3.47
CA ILE A 69 6.80 -8.51 -4.11
C ILE A 69 8.07 -8.12 -3.35
N ARG A 70 8.00 -8.00 -2.02
CA ARG A 70 9.15 -7.66 -1.17
C ARG A 70 10.29 -8.67 -1.34
N ALA A 71 9.96 -9.97 -1.41
CA ALA A 71 10.94 -11.03 -1.62
C ALA A 71 11.63 -10.94 -3.01
N CYS A 72 10.92 -10.48 -4.04
CA CYS A 72 11.52 -10.28 -5.37
C CYS A 72 12.39 -9.02 -5.45
N GLN A 73 11.94 -7.91 -4.86
CA GLN A 73 12.60 -6.61 -5.02
C GLN A 73 13.81 -6.42 -4.09
N GLY A 74 13.82 -7.09 -2.94
CA GLY A 74 14.88 -6.94 -1.94
C GLY A 74 15.08 -5.50 -1.45
N LEU A 75 16.29 -5.17 -1.01
CA LEU A 75 16.64 -3.84 -0.52
C LEU A 75 16.78 -2.84 -1.67
N SER A 76 15.76 -2.00 -1.84
CA SER A 76 15.77 -0.91 -2.82
C SER A 76 16.67 0.25 -2.40
N LYS A 77 17.49 0.75 -3.32
CA LYS A 77 18.25 2.00 -3.11
C LYS A 77 17.29 3.19 -3.04
N MET A 78 17.46 4.07 -2.05
CA MET A 78 16.74 5.33 -1.95
C MET A 78 17.56 6.49 -2.55
N LYS A 79 16.86 7.44 -3.17
CA LYS A 79 17.42 8.77 -3.46
C LYS A 79 17.36 9.66 -2.22
N ASP A 80 18.06 10.78 -2.21
CA ASP A 80 18.16 11.66 -1.04
C ASP A 80 16.80 12.09 -0.48
N ASN A 81 15.89 12.60 -1.32
CA ASN A 81 14.55 12.99 -0.86
C ASN A 81 13.71 11.81 -0.36
N GLU A 82 13.87 10.63 -0.95
CA GLU A 82 13.19 9.40 -0.49
C GLU A 82 13.72 9.01 0.90
N ARG A 83 15.03 9.07 1.09
CA ARG A 83 15.69 8.77 2.36
C ARG A 83 15.28 9.74 3.45
N TYR A 84 15.31 11.05 3.21
CA TYR A 84 14.88 12.04 4.20
C TYR A 84 13.44 11.86 4.63
N VAL A 85 12.54 11.57 3.68
CA VAL A 85 11.13 11.33 3.98
C VAL A 85 10.96 10.03 4.77
N TYR A 86 11.64 8.95 4.38
CA TYR A 86 11.57 7.67 5.09
C TYR A 86 12.10 7.80 6.52
N GLU A 87 13.30 8.38 6.72
CA GLU A 87 13.89 8.60 8.03
C GLU A 87 12.98 9.47 8.93
N PHE A 88 12.36 10.51 8.36
CA PHE A 88 11.41 11.34 9.10
C PHE A 88 10.19 10.54 9.55
N ILE A 89 9.60 9.71 8.68
CA ILE A 89 8.46 8.86 9.03
C ILE A 89 8.89 7.84 10.09
N GLN A 90 10.03 7.18 9.92
CA GLN A 90 10.55 6.19 10.87
C GLN A 90 10.70 6.75 12.29
N LEU A 91 11.11 8.01 12.42
CA LEU A 91 11.29 8.66 13.73
C LEU A 91 9.99 9.19 14.35
N ASN A 92 8.95 9.42 13.54
CA ASN A 92 7.74 10.14 13.96
C ASN A 92 6.44 9.36 13.75
N GLU A 93 6.50 8.11 13.27
CA GLU A 93 5.30 7.33 13.01
C GLU A 93 4.50 7.02 14.30
N PRO A 94 3.16 7.02 14.24
CA PRO A 94 2.31 7.35 13.09
C PRO A 94 2.23 8.86 12.81
N VAL A 95 2.37 9.27 11.53
CA VAL A 95 2.47 10.68 11.15
C VAL A 95 1.63 11.08 9.94
N ASP A 96 0.99 12.25 9.97
CA ASP A 96 0.23 12.76 8.82
C ASP A 96 1.10 13.56 7.81
N MET A 97 0.58 13.74 6.60
CA MET A 97 1.27 14.46 5.51
C MET A 97 1.54 15.94 5.84
N LYS A 98 0.72 16.56 6.68
CA LYS A 98 0.90 17.97 7.07
C LYS A 98 2.12 18.10 7.97
N PHE A 99 2.31 17.18 8.91
CA PHE A 99 3.46 17.16 9.80
C PHE A 99 4.76 16.86 9.05
N ILE A 100 4.75 15.89 8.13
CA ILE A 100 5.92 15.60 7.26
C ILE A 100 6.34 16.86 6.48
N ARG A 101 5.36 17.58 5.89
CA ARG A 101 5.63 18.79 5.13
C ARG A 101 6.21 19.93 5.97
N LEU A 102 5.81 20.05 7.24
CA LEU A 102 6.32 21.08 8.14
C LEU A 102 7.70 20.72 8.70
N GLY A 103 7.99 19.43 8.85
CA GLY A 103 9.24 18.93 9.43
C GLY A 103 10.39 18.76 8.45
N LEU A 104 10.14 18.83 7.14
CA LEU A 104 11.15 18.65 6.10
C LEU A 104 11.25 19.89 5.19
N PRO A 105 12.47 20.39 4.91
CA PRO A 105 12.69 21.50 3.97
C PRO A 105 12.66 20.99 2.51
N ILE A 106 11.59 20.28 2.13
CA ILE A 106 11.41 19.70 0.79
C ILE A 106 10.20 20.35 0.13
N GLU A 107 10.37 20.78 -1.11
CA GLU A 107 9.28 21.31 -1.94
C GLU A 107 8.12 20.33 -2.07
N VAL A 108 6.89 20.84 -2.06
CA VAL A 108 5.67 20.00 -2.01
C VAL A 108 5.60 18.99 -3.15
N THR A 109 6.04 19.37 -4.35
CA THR A 109 6.06 18.50 -5.53
C THR A 109 7.05 17.35 -5.36
N GLU A 110 8.25 17.64 -4.85
CA GLU A 110 9.28 16.63 -4.59
C GLU A 110 8.90 15.72 -3.43
N LEU A 111 8.27 16.27 -2.38
CA LEU A 111 7.74 15.47 -1.27
C LEU A 111 6.67 14.48 -1.76
N LYS A 112 5.72 14.92 -2.59
CA LYS A 112 4.70 14.03 -3.19
C LYS A 112 5.33 12.93 -4.05
N LYS A 113 6.37 13.27 -4.81
CA LYS A 113 7.13 12.32 -5.64
C LYS A 113 7.87 11.30 -4.78
N ALA A 114 8.57 11.74 -3.72
CA ALA A 114 9.25 10.88 -2.77
C ALA A 114 8.26 9.93 -2.07
N MET A 115 7.14 10.45 -1.55
CA MET A 115 6.06 9.64 -0.95
C MET A 115 5.51 8.59 -1.92
N LYS A 116 5.29 8.96 -3.19
CA LYS A 116 4.84 8.01 -4.21
C LYS A 116 5.89 6.92 -4.46
N THR A 117 7.15 7.30 -4.62
CA THR A 117 8.24 6.34 -4.84
C THR A 117 8.38 5.38 -3.66
N LEU A 118 8.34 5.88 -2.42
CA LEU A 118 8.41 5.04 -1.22
C LEU A 118 7.22 4.07 -1.11
N GLN A 119 6.01 4.50 -1.46
CA GLN A 119 4.84 3.61 -1.55
C GLN A 119 5.02 2.54 -2.64
N ASN A 120 5.55 2.90 -3.80
CA ASN A 120 5.78 1.97 -4.92
C ASN A 120 6.88 0.96 -4.59
N LYS A 121 7.89 1.37 -3.82
CA LYS A 121 8.95 0.49 -3.26
C LYS A 121 8.52 -0.27 -2.02
N LEU A 122 7.24 -0.18 -1.64
CA LEU A 122 6.66 -0.83 -0.46
C LEU A 122 7.35 -0.48 0.87
N MET A 123 7.96 0.69 0.97
CA MET A 123 8.73 1.11 2.16
C MET A 123 7.90 1.86 3.19
N ILE A 124 6.81 2.49 2.76
CA ILE A 124 5.86 3.17 3.65
C ILE A 124 4.43 2.80 3.27
N THR A 125 3.53 2.89 4.23
CA THR A 125 2.11 2.65 4.02
C THR A 125 1.26 3.45 5.00
N ALA A 126 -0.06 3.46 4.79
CA ALA A 126 -0.98 3.99 5.78
C ALA A 126 -1.09 2.97 6.93
N ILE A 127 -0.95 3.45 8.17
CA ILE A 127 -1.07 2.64 9.39
C ILE A 127 -2.19 3.14 10.31
N GLY A 128 -2.91 4.19 9.90
CA GLY A 128 -4.14 4.60 10.55
C GLY A 128 -4.77 5.85 9.96
N GLU A 129 -5.64 6.48 10.75
CA GLU A 129 -6.38 7.68 10.40
C GLU A 129 -5.97 8.83 11.33
N ALA A 130 -5.65 9.99 10.76
CA ALA A 130 -5.44 11.22 11.51
C ALA A 130 -6.76 11.97 11.70
N LYS A 131 -7.57 12.03 10.63
CA LYS A 131 -8.85 12.74 10.63
C LYS A 131 -9.77 12.20 9.53
N SER A 132 -11.02 11.90 9.90
CA SER A 132 -12.11 11.70 8.95
C SER A 132 -12.63 13.06 8.48
N ILE A 133 -12.86 13.22 7.17
CA ILE A 133 -13.40 14.47 6.62
C ILE A 133 -14.76 14.25 5.96
N SER A 134 -14.99 13.09 5.33
CA SER A 134 -16.31 12.61 4.95
C SER A 134 -16.34 11.08 4.94
N ASN A 135 -17.49 10.50 4.58
CA ASN A 135 -17.64 9.05 4.43
C ASN A 135 -16.71 8.43 3.37
N ASN A 136 -16.16 9.24 2.45
CA ASN A 136 -15.37 8.74 1.31
C ASN A 136 -13.92 9.24 1.33
N TRP A 137 -13.52 10.10 2.27
CA TRP A 137 -12.15 10.58 2.35
C TRP A 137 -11.78 11.13 3.73
N GLY A 138 -10.50 11.00 4.05
CA GLY A 138 -9.88 11.56 5.24
C GLY A 138 -8.37 11.68 5.06
N VAL A 139 -7.67 11.81 6.17
CA VAL A 139 -6.21 11.96 6.21
C VAL A 139 -5.62 10.71 6.84
N TYR A 140 -4.73 10.03 6.11
CA TYR A 140 -3.98 8.90 6.63
C TYR A 140 -2.89 9.34 7.61
N LEU A 141 -2.64 8.48 8.58
CA LEU A 141 -1.37 8.39 9.27
C LEU A 141 -0.47 7.41 8.52
N TRP A 142 0.74 7.85 8.18
CA TRP A 142 1.77 7.08 7.51
C TRP A 142 2.72 6.45 8.51
N GLY A 143 3.22 5.29 8.13
CA GLY A 143 4.24 4.54 8.85
C GLY A 143 5.13 3.77 7.89
N THR A 144 6.17 3.17 8.46
CA THR A 144 7.14 2.33 7.78
C THR A 144 6.56 0.95 7.50
N SER A 145 7.11 0.30 6.48
CA SER A 145 6.80 -1.09 6.17
C SER A 145 7.15 -2.02 7.33
N GLU A 146 8.23 -1.72 8.06
CA GLU A 146 8.73 -2.47 9.20
C GLU A 146 7.74 -2.44 10.38
N THR A 147 7.12 -1.28 10.62
CA THR A 147 6.04 -1.17 11.62
C THR A 147 4.79 -1.91 11.18
N TRP A 148 4.41 -1.81 9.90
CA TRP A 148 3.30 -2.59 9.37
C TRP A 148 3.55 -4.10 9.50
N GLU A 149 4.74 -4.59 9.15
CA GLU A 149 5.12 -6.01 9.22
C GLU A 149 5.03 -6.55 10.65
N ARG A 150 5.62 -5.82 11.61
CA ARG A 150 5.62 -6.19 13.04
C ARG A 150 4.21 -6.33 13.63
N GLU A 151 3.26 -5.57 13.10
CA GLU A 151 1.88 -5.57 13.57
C GLU A 151 0.96 -6.44 12.71
N SER A 152 1.40 -6.81 11.51
CA SER A 152 0.70 -7.75 10.65
C SER A 152 0.83 -9.16 11.23
N LYS A 153 -0.27 -9.93 11.22
CA LYS A 153 -0.26 -11.31 11.71
C LYS A 153 0.29 -12.33 10.70
N GLY A 154 0.75 -11.88 9.54
CA GLY A 154 1.18 -12.74 8.46
C GLY A 154 2.68 -12.60 8.23
N GLU A 155 3.40 -13.71 8.33
CA GLU A 155 4.73 -13.85 7.74
C GLU A 155 4.59 -14.88 6.62
N TYR A 156 4.92 -14.48 5.39
CA TYR A 156 4.87 -15.37 4.24
C TYR A 156 6.27 -15.54 3.68
N ILE A 157 6.75 -16.77 3.68
CA ILE A 157 7.99 -17.17 3.04
C ILE A 157 7.62 -18.00 1.82
N PHE A 158 8.15 -17.64 0.66
CA PHE A 158 7.88 -18.30 -0.60
C PHE A 158 9.17 -18.87 -1.17
N GLU A 159 9.10 -20.10 -1.69
CA GLU A 159 10.18 -20.68 -2.49
C GLU A 159 10.30 -19.93 -3.84
N ASN A 160 9.15 -19.72 -4.50
CA ASN A 160 9.05 -19.01 -5.77
C ASN A 160 8.14 -17.77 -5.66
N PRO A 161 8.60 -16.67 -5.06
CA PRO A 161 7.77 -15.46 -4.90
C PRO A 161 7.29 -14.87 -6.23
N GLN A 162 8.05 -15.05 -7.32
CA GLN A 162 7.67 -14.60 -8.65
C GLN A 162 6.40 -15.30 -9.17
N GLU A 163 6.26 -16.62 -8.94
CA GLU A 163 5.08 -17.38 -9.36
C GLU A 163 3.81 -16.86 -8.67
N ILE A 164 3.92 -16.48 -7.39
CA ILE A 164 2.80 -15.88 -6.63
C ILE A 164 2.37 -14.55 -7.24
N ILE A 165 3.33 -13.70 -7.64
CA ILE A 165 3.02 -12.41 -8.28
C ILE A 165 2.34 -12.65 -9.63
N VAL A 166 2.85 -13.59 -10.44
CA VAL A 166 2.29 -13.95 -11.75
C VAL A 166 0.86 -14.47 -11.60
N GLU A 167 0.64 -15.44 -10.71
CA GLU A 167 -0.69 -16.02 -10.42
C GLU A 167 -1.71 -14.93 -10.06
N MET A 168 -1.31 -13.98 -9.21
CA MET A 168 -2.23 -12.94 -8.75
C MET A 168 -2.48 -11.84 -9.78
N LEU A 169 -1.49 -11.49 -10.62
CA LEU A 169 -1.51 -10.25 -11.38
C LEU A 169 -1.52 -10.41 -12.91
N ALA A 170 -1.06 -11.53 -13.49
CA ALA A 170 -0.77 -11.63 -14.92
C ALA A 170 -1.95 -11.30 -15.85
N GLU A 171 -3.17 -11.70 -15.50
CA GLU A 171 -4.37 -11.41 -16.30
C GLU A 171 -4.98 -10.02 -16.02
N LYS A 172 -4.45 -9.30 -15.02
CA LYS A 172 -5.05 -8.06 -14.51
C LYS A 172 -4.27 -6.83 -14.99
N ILE A 173 -2.95 -6.93 -15.02
CA ILE A 173 -2.05 -5.83 -15.42
C ILE A 173 -1.31 -6.20 -16.71
N SER A 174 -0.71 -5.20 -17.37
CA SER A 174 0.12 -5.48 -18.55
C SER A 174 1.41 -6.20 -18.19
N ASP A 175 1.95 -6.99 -19.12
CA ASP A 175 3.23 -7.70 -18.95
C ASP A 175 4.38 -6.78 -18.55
N ASN A 176 4.44 -5.59 -19.15
CA ASN A 176 5.45 -4.58 -18.81
C ASN A 176 5.32 -4.14 -17.35
N LYS A 177 4.10 -4.00 -16.86
CA LYS A 177 3.86 -3.63 -15.47
C LYS A 177 4.17 -4.77 -14.51
N LEU A 178 3.82 -6.01 -14.89
CA LEU A 178 4.15 -7.20 -14.13
C LEU A 178 5.67 -7.36 -13.98
N LYS A 179 6.42 -7.24 -15.08
CA LYS A 179 7.89 -7.25 -15.07
C LYS A 179 8.46 -6.15 -14.18
N ALA A 180 7.95 -4.92 -14.29
CA ALA A 180 8.39 -3.81 -13.45
C ALA A 180 8.18 -4.07 -11.96
N ILE A 181 7.06 -4.69 -11.58
CA ILE A 181 6.79 -5.09 -10.19
C ILE A 181 7.78 -6.16 -9.72
N ILE A 182 8.02 -7.19 -10.53
CA ILE A 182 8.97 -8.27 -10.18
C ILE A 182 10.40 -7.73 -10.06
N MET A 183 10.79 -6.79 -10.93
CA MET A 183 12.14 -6.21 -10.97
C MET A 183 12.37 -5.03 -10.01
N GLY A 184 11.31 -4.44 -9.47
CA GLY A 184 11.39 -3.26 -8.59
C GLY A 184 11.80 -1.95 -9.30
N THR A 185 11.39 -1.78 -10.57
CA THR A 185 11.76 -0.64 -11.43
C THR A 185 10.62 0.31 -11.71
#